data_AF-A0A2P2NRV6-F1
#
_entry.id   AF-A0A2P2NRV6-F1
#
_cell.length_a   1.000
_cell.length_b   1.000
_cell.length_c   1.000
_cell.angle_alpha   90.00
_cell.angle_beta   90.00
_cell.angle_gamma   90.00
#
_symmetry.space_group_name_H-M   'P 1'
#
loop_
_entity.id
_entity.type
_entity.pdbx_description
1 polymer ?
#
loop_
_entity_poly.entity_id
_entity_poly.type
_entity_poly.pdbx_seq_one_letter_code
_entity_poly.pdbx_strand_id
1 'polypeptide(L)' 'MVGLEACEMRNLFCCAKLVVSSALARHESRGLHYTIDFPHVKESMRLPTIILPSSLNGTWSSRQLHKQAICSGSSI' A
#
# COMPACT_ATOMS: atom_id res chain seq x y z
N MET A 1 8.29 3.01 -20.58
CA MET A 1 7.39 3.78 -19.69
C MET A 1 6.42 2.81 -19.05
N VAL A 2 6.14 2.93 -17.75
CA VAL A 2 5.05 2.16 -17.11
C VAL A 2 3.72 2.76 -17.61
N GLY A 3 2.77 1.91 -18.02
CA GLY A 3 1.46 2.38 -18.50
C GLY A 3 0.60 2.98 -17.40
N LEU A 4 -0.34 3.87 -17.76
CA LEU A 4 -1.26 4.55 -16.84
C LEU A 4 -1.98 3.59 -15.90
N GLU A 5 -2.59 2.54 -16.46
CA GLU A 5 -3.29 1.48 -15.71
C GLU A 5 -2.45 0.86 -14.60
N ALA A 6 -1.15 0.63 -14.85
CA ALA A 6 -0.26 0.04 -13.87
C ALA A 6 0.09 1.02 -12.74
N CYS A 7 0.09 2.33 -13.01
CA CYS A 7 0.23 3.36 -11.98
C CYS A 7 -1.05 3.47 -11.14
N GLU A 8 -2.23 3.47 -11.76
CA GLU A 8 -3.52 3.52 -11.07
C GLU A 8 -3.72 2.28 -10.17
N MET A 9 -3.38 1.09 -10.67
CA MET A 9 -3.42 -0.14 -9.89
C MET A 9 -2.51 -0.08 -8.65
N ARG A 10 -1.32 0.52 -8.76
CA ARG A 10 -0.42 0.71 -7.60
C ARG A 10 -1.03 1.64 -6.55
N ASN A 11 -1.71 2.70 -6.97
CA ASN A 11 -2.39 3.63 -6.07
C ASN A 11 -3.56 2.94 -5.34
N LEU A 12 -4.39 2.19 -6.08
CA LEU A 12 -5.48 1.42 -5.50
C LEU A 12 -4.97 0.38 -4.49
N PHE A 13 -3.92 -0.35 -4.82
CA PHE A 13 -3.30 -1.31 -3.91
C PHE A 13 -2.76 -0.64 -2.64
N CYS A 14 -2.11 0.53 -2.78
CA CYS A 14 -1.63 1.31 -1.65
C CYS A 14 -2.78 1.73 -0.74
N CYS A 15 -3.84 2.31 -1.30
CA CYS A 15 -5.04 2.70 -0.55
C CYS A 15 -5.69 1.51 0.16
N ALA A 16 -5.86 0.37 -0.52
CA ALA A 16 -6.42 -0.84 0.06
C ALA A 16 -5.59 -1.33 1.26
N LYS A 17 -4.25 -1.34 1.12
CA LYS A 17 -3.34 -1.69 2.22
C LYS A 17 -3.50 -0.77 3.42
N LEU A 18 -3.62 0.54 3.21
CA LEU A 18 -3.83 1.51 4.28
C LEU A 18 -5.18 1.30 5.00
N VAL A 19 -6.26 1.03 4.26
CA VAL A 19 -7.58 0.73 4.83
C VAL A 19 -7.53 -0.52 5.71
N VAL A 20 -6.99 -1.62 5.17
CA VAL A 20 -6.89 -2.90 5.91
C VAL A 20 -6.01 -2.74 7.14
N SER A 21 -4.85 -2.11 7.01
CA SER A 21 -3.94 -1.86 8.14
C SER A 21 -4.60 -0.98 9.21
N SER A 22 -5.39 0.02 8.79
CA SER A 22 -6.13 0.89 9.70
C SER A 22 -7.28 0.20 10.42
N ALA A 23 -7.90 -0.79 9.77
CA ALA A 23 -8.94 -1.62 10.36
C ALA A 23 -8.35 -2.58 11.41
N LEU A 24 -7.25 -3.26 11.07
CA LEU A 24 -6.56 -4.18 11.98
C LEU A 24 -6.01 -3.49 13.23
N ALA A 25 -5.50 -2.26 13.11
CA ALA A 25 -4.98 -1.51 14.26
C ALA A 25 -6.08 -1.01 15.22
N ARG A 26 -7.36 -1.03 14.82
CA ARG A 26 -8.47 -0.47 15.61
C ARG A 26 -9.26 -1.61 16.27
N HIS A 27 -9.08 -1.75 17.57
CA HIS A 27 -9.79 -2.75 18.39
C HIS A 27 -11.00 -2.11 19.10
N GLU A 28 -11.93 -1.57 18.32
CA GLU A 28 -13.22 -1.04 18.76
C GLU A 28 -14.20 -1.03 17.59
N SER A 29 -15.50 -0.91 17.86
CA SER A 29 -16.50 -0.61 16.84
C SER A 29 -17.01 0.80 17.03
N ARG A 30 -16.85 1.65 16.02
CA ARG A 30 -17.23 3.07 16.07
C ARG A 30 -17.59 3.60 14.69
N GLY A 31 -18.77 4.21 14.58
CA GLY A 31 -19.29 4.73 13.31
C GLY A 31 -19.47 3.60 12.29
N LEU A 32 -18.86 3.74 11.10
CA LEU A 32 -18.94 2.73 10.03
C LEU A 32 -17.98 1.55 10.21
N HIS A 33 -17.03 1.62 11.15
CA HIS A 33 -16.12 0.51 11.43
C HIS A 33 -16.72 -0.38 12.51
N TYR A 34 -17.04 -1.62 12.16
CA TYR A 34 -17.58 -2.61 13.09
C TYR A 34 -16.74 -3.89 13.03
N THR A 35 -16.39 -4.43 14.19
CA THR A 35 -15.67 -5.69 14.37
C THR A 35 -16.36 -6.52 15.44
N ILE A 36 -16.62 -7.78 15.11
CA ILE A 36 -17.36 -8.72 15.98
C ILE A 36 -16.64 -8.94 17.32
N ASP A 37 -15.31 -8.99 17.31
CA ASP A 37 -14.49 -9.21 18.52
C ASP A 37 -14.46 -8.00 19.46
N PHE A 38 -14.77 -6.80 18.96
CA PHE A 38 -14.75 -5.54 19.69
C PHE A 38 -16.02 -4.72 19.38
N PRO A 39 -17.21 -5.17 19.81
CA PRO A 39 -18.49 -4.62 19.35
C PRO A 39 -18.83 -3.25 19.94
N HIS A 40 -18.07 -2.78 20.94
CA HIS A 40 -18.32 -1.54 21.65
C HIS A 40 -17.28 -0.46 21.29
N VAL A 41 -17.67 0.81 21.46
CA VAL A 41 -16.76 1.96 21.39
C VAL A 41 -15.83 1.94 22.61
N LYS A 42 -14.57 2.32 22.42
CA LYS A 42 -13.58 2.40 23.49
C LYS A 42 -13.08 3.83 23.63
N GLU A 43 -13.43 4.50 24.74
CA GLU A 43 -13.13 5.93 24.92
C GLU A 43 -11.64 6.25 24.83
N SER A 44 -10.76 5.36 25.31
CA SER A 44 -9.30 5.53 25.18
C SER A 44 -8.76 5.44 23.75
N MET A 45 -9.56 4.99 22.78
CA MET A 45 -9.21 4.84 21.36
C MET A 45 -9.89 5.90 20.48
N ARG A 46 -10.45 6.96 21.07
CA ARG A 46 -11.14 8.06 20.37
C ARG A 46 -10.17 9.02 19.68
N LEU A 47 -9.23 8.45 18.92
CA LEU A 47 -8.19 9.13 18.16
C LEU A 47 -8.18 8.56 16.72
N PRO A 48 -7.68 9.32 15.74
CA PRO A 48 -7.49 8.79 14.40
C PRO A 48 -6.41 7.71 14.37
N THR A 49 -6.54 6.74 13.47
CA THR A 49 -5.45 5.80 13.19
C THR A 49 -4.47 6.47 12.24
N ILE A 50 -3.22 6.59 12.67
CA ILE A 50 -2.15 7.22 11.90
C ILE A 50 -1.19 6.12 11.46
N ILE A 51 -1.10 5.89 10.15
CA ILE A 51 -0.12 4.97 9.57
C ILE A 51 1.02 5.82 9.00
N LEU A 52 2.20 5.64 9.55
CA LEU A 52 3.41 6.27 9.04
C LEU A 52 4.00 5.42 7.91
N PRO A 53 4.59 6.06 6.88
CA PRO A 53 5.33 5.32 5.87
C PRO A 53 6.46 4.55 6.55
N SER A 54 6.43 3.23 6.42
CA SER A 54 7.54 2.38 6.85
C SER A 54 8.77 2.74 6.01
N SER A 55 9.87 3.08 6.66
CA SER A 55 11.20 3.00 6.05
C SER A 55 11.43 1.55 5.63
N LEU A 56 11.26 1.23 4.34
CA LEU A 56 11.54 -0.10 3.82
C LEU A 56 12.68 -0.03 2.82
N ASN A 57 13.77 -0.71 3.19
CA ASN A 57 14.77 -1.25 2.29
C ASN A 57 14.06 -2.05 1.17
N GLY A 58 14.25 -1.62 -0.07
CA GLY A 58 13.79 -2.33 -1.26
C GLY A 58 12.36 -1.99 -1.68
N THR A 59 12.15 -0.79 -2.22
CA THR A 59 10.92 -0.54 -2.98
C THR A 59 10.88 -1.45 -4.20
N TRP A 60 9.71 -1.96 -4.56
CA TRP A 60 9.46 -2.64 -5.84
C TRP A 60 9.89 -1.77 -7.05
N SER A 61 9.95 -0.44 -6.86
CA SER A 61 10.45 0.52 -7.84
C SER A 61 11.97 0.55 -8.01
N SER A 62 12.75 0.03 -7.06
CA SER A 62 14.22 0.04 -7.12
C SER A 62 14.80 -1.07 -8.00
N ARG A 63 14.00 -2.07 -8.41
CA ARG A 63 14.35 -2.93 -9.53
C ARG A 63 14.10 -2.17 -10.82
N GLN A 64 15.02 -1.27 -11.11
CA GLN A 64 15.20 -0.71 -12.44
C GLN A 64 15.36 -1.91 -13.38
N LEU A 65 14.32 -2.23 -14.17
CA LEU A 65 14.45 -3.18 -15.27
C LEU A 65 15.48 -2.54 -16.20
N HIS A 66 16.74 -2.96 -16.03
CA HIS A 66 17.85 -2.48 -16.83
C HIS A 66 17.45 -2.66 -18.29
N LYS A 67 17.56 -1.58 -19.06
CA LYS A 67 17.44 -1.54 -20.51
C LYS A 67 18.03 -2.83 -21.10
N GLN A 68 17.23 -3.66 -21.76
CA GLN A 68 17.80 -4.48 -22.84
C GLN A 68 18.12 -3.48 -23.95
N ALA A 69 19.34 -2.95 -23.89
CA ALA A 69 19.91 -2.19 -24.98
C ALA A 69 20.08 -3.12 -26.17
N ILE A 70 19.67 -2.60 -27.31
CA ILE A 70 19.88 -3.09 -28.67
C ILE A 70 21.36 -3.46 -28.84
N CYS A 71 21.65 -4.72 -29.17
CA CYS A 71 22.91 -5.09 -29.83
C CYS A 71 22.68 -5.02 -31.34
N SER A 72 22.98 -3.86 -31.93
CA SER A 72 23.38 -3.75 -33.32
C SER A 72 24.76 -4.40 -33.47
N GLY A 73 24.84 -5.51 -34.18
CA GLY A 73 26.12 -6.19 -34.44
C GLY A 73 25.95 -7.50 -35.20
N SER A 74 25.88 -7.42 -36.52
CA SER A 74 26.38 -8.48 -37.40
C SER A 74 26.98 -7.80 -38.61
N SER A 75 28.25 -7.42 -38.45
CA SER A 75 29.19 -7.44 -39.56
C SER A 75 29.48 -8.90 -39.86
N ILE A 76 29.04 -9.37 -41.02
CA ILE A 76 29.76 -10.13 -42.08
C ILE A 76 28.87 -10.05 -43.31
#